data_AF-A0A1H1EW00-F1
#
_entry.id   AF-A0A1H1EW00-F1
#
_cell.length_a   1.000
_cell.length_b   1.000
_cell.length_c   1.000
_cell.angle_alpha   90.00
_cell.angle_beta   90.00
_cell.angle_gamma   90.00
#
_symmetry.space_group_name_H-M   'P 1'
#
loop_
_entity.id
_entity.type
_entity.pdbx_description
1 polymer ?
#
loop_
_entity_poly.entity_id
_entity_poly.type
_entity_poly.pdbx_seq_one_letter_code
_entity_poly.pdbx_strand_id
1 'polypeptide(L)' 'MSESERWTVKCQEAADGTGDVIVDLPPELLAKLGLDLGDELTIEVVDGAIVLEPKRNTSPSP' A
#
# COMPACT_ATOMS: atom_id res chain seq x y z
N MET A 1 3.70 24.01 4.08
CA MET A 1 3.55 22.92 5.05
C MET A 1 2.63 21.91 4.38
N SER A 2 3.16 20.95 3.62
CA SER A 2 2.33 19.89 3.07
C SER A 2 2.02 18.95 4.22
N GLU A 3 0.83 19.05 4.79
CA GLU A 3 0.36 18.06 5.76
C GLU A 3 0.48 16.70 5.07
N SER A 4 1.34 15.82 5.60
CA SER A 4 1.42 14.45 5.13
C SER A 4 0.02 13.87 5.22
N GLU A 5 -0.55 13.54 4.05
CA GLU A 5 -1.91 13.02 3.95
C GLU A 5 -1.96 11.71 4.73
N ARG A 6 -2.61 11.76 5.89
CA ARG A 6 -2.75 10.61 6.79
C ARG A 6 -4.14 10.05 6.63
N TRP A 7 -4.19 8.74 6.40
CA TRP A 7 -5.43 7.99 6.34
C TRP A 7 -5.49 7.06 7.53
N THR A 8 -6.66 6.99 8.16
CA THR A 8 -6.96 6.02 9.21
C THR A 8 -7.99 5.06 8.65
N VAL A 9 -7.59 3.79 8.53
CA VAL A 9 -8.44 2.71 8.03
C VAL A 9 -8.69 1.71 9.14
N LYS A 10 -9.83 1.03 9.09
CA LYS A 10 -10.11 -0.07 10.00
C LYS A 10 -9.44 -1.31 9.45
N CYS A 11 -8.51 -1.87 10.23
CA CYS A 11 -7.95 -3.18 9.97
C CYS A 11 -9.06 -4.24 10.03
N GLN A 12 -9.11 -5.10 9.02
CA GLN A 12 -10.02 -6.24 8.97
C GLN A 12 -9.26 -7.52 9.30
N GLU A 13 -9.89 -8.43 10.02
CA GLU A 13 -9.33 -9.76 10.26
C GLU A 13 -9.39 -10.56 8.96
N ALA A 14 -8.27 -11.20 8.57
CA ALA A 14 -8.27 -12.10 7.41
C ALA A 14 -9.13 -13.35 7.64
N ALA A 15 -9.54 -13.61 8.89
CA ALA A 15 -10.41 -14.70 9.34
C ALA A 15 -9.95 -16.11 8.94
N ASP A 16 -8.66 -16.27 8.64
CA ASP A 16 -8.02 -17.53 8.27
C ASP A 16 -7.36 -18.24 9.48
N GLY A 17 -7.39 -17.62 10.66
CA GLY A 17 -6.79 -18.13 11.89
C GLY A 17 -5.26 -18.05 11.95
N THR A 18 -4.61 -17.38 11.00
CA THR A 18 -3.14 -17.23 10.97
C THR A 18 -2.65 -15.97 11.68
N GLY A 19 -3.56 -15.03 11.97
CA GLY A 19 -3.26 -13.74 12.57
C GLY A 19 -2.98 -12.63 11.56
N ASP A 20 -3.32 -12.84 10.29
CA ASP A 20 -3.16 -11.86 9.23
C ASP A 20 -4.24 -10.76 9.30
N VAL A 21 -3.87 -9.57 8.80
CA VAL A 21 -4.72 -8.39 8.78
C VAL A 21 -4.84 -7.84 7.36
N ILE A 22 -6.07 -7.54 6.96
CA ILE A 22 -6.36 -6.86 5.70
C ILE A 22 -6.48 -5.37 5.99
N VAL A 23 -5.70 -4.59 5.26
CA VAL A 23 -5.72 -3.13 5.31
C VAL A 23 -6.28 -2.64 3.98
N ASP A 24 -7.51 -2.16 3.98
CA ASP A 24 -8.11 -1.58 2.79
C ASP A 24 -7.39 -0.27 2.42
N LEU A 25 -6.83 -0.22 1.21
CA LEU A 25 -6.29 1.00 0.64
C LEU A 25 -7.37 1.67 -0.21
N PRO A 26 -7.88 2.84 0.19
CA PRO A 26 -8.94 3.51 -0.54
C PRO A 26 -8.47 3.91 -1.95
N PRO A 27 -9.35 3.84 -2.96
CA PRO A 27 -9.00 4.18 -4.34
C PRO A 27 -8.53 5.63 -4.49
N GLU A 28 -9.01 6.53 -3.63
CA GLU A 28 -8.59 7.94 -3.58
C GLU A 28 -7.12 8.09 -3.16
N LEU A 29 -6.63 7.22 -2.27
CA LEU A 29 -5.23 7.17 -1.85
C LEU A 29 -4.35 6.62 -2.97
N LEU A 30 -4.78 5.53 -3.61
CA LEU A 30 -4.07 4.96 -4.75
C LEU A 30 -3.94 5.96 -5.90
N ALA A 31 -5.04 6.65 -6.27
CA ALA A 31 -5.03 7.66 -7.32
C ALA A 31 -4.06 8.83 -7.02
N LYS A 32 -3.93 9.24 -5.76
CA LYS A 32 -2.96 10.27 -5.34
C LYS A 32 -1.51 9.80 -5.43
N LEU A 33 -1.27 8.52 -5.21
CA LEU A 33 0.03 7.87 -5.39
C LEU A 33 0.31 7.54 -6.87
N GLY A 34 -0.66 7.75 -7.77
CA GLY A 34 -0.57 7.39 -9.17
C GLY A 34 -0.57 5.87 -9.39
N LEU A 35 -1.24 5.14 -8.51
CA LEU A 35 -1.36 3.69 -8.53
C LEU A 35 -2.74 3.26 -9.01
N ASP A 36 -2.78 2.19 -9.79
CA ASP A 36 -3.98 1.54 -10.29
C ASP A 36 -4.02 0.05 -9.94
N LEU A 37 -5.19 -0.57 -10.11
CA LEU A 37 -5.35 -2.01 -9.93
C LEU A 37 -4.44 -2.77 -10.91
N GLY A 38 -3.55 -3.61 -10.37
CA GLY A 38 -2.58 -4.37 -11.14
C GLY A 38 -1.14 -3.88 -10.97
N ASP A 39 -0.93 -2.71 -10.38
CA ASP A 39 0.41 -2.26 -10.01
C ASP A 39 1.00 -3.13 -8.89
N GLU A 40 2.30 -3.41 -9.01
CA GLU A 40 3.05 -4.13 -7.99
C GLU A 40 3.61 -3.15 -6.95
N LEU A 41 3.51 -3.52 -5.68
CA LEU A 41 4.09 -2.79 -4.56
C LEU A 41 5.07 -3.69 -3.82
N THR A 42 6.22 -3.13 -3.43
CA THR A 42 7.13 -3.78 -2.49
C THR A 42 6.69 -3.46 -1.07
N ILE A 43 6.78 -4.46 -0.20
CA ILE A 43 6.41 -4.36 1.22
C ILE A 43 7.68 -4.56 2.04
N GLU A 44 7.98 -3.59 2.89
CA GLU A 44 9.14 -3.63 3.79
C GLU A 44 8.72 -3.23 5.20
N VAL A 45 9.43 -3.72 6.22
CA VAL A 45 9.23 -3.28 7.61
C VAL A 45 10.44 -2.48 8.04
N VAL A 46 10.24 -1.17 8.26
CA VAL A 46 11.29 -0.22 8.65
C VAL A 46 10.89 0.44 9.95
N ASP A 47 11.73 0.33 10.99
CA ASP A 47 11.48 0.89 12.32
C ASP A 47 10.10 0.52 12.93
N GLY A 48 9.61 -0.69 12.62
CA GLY A 48 8.32 -1.18 13.08
C GLY A 48 7.11 -0.64 12.31
N ALA A 49 7.34 0.13 11.24
CA ALA A 49 6.31 0.56 10.30
C ALA A 49 6.37 -0.30 9.03
N ILE A 50 5.19 -0.65 8.50
CA ILE A 50 5.10 -1.29 7.18
C ILE A 50 5.14 -0.18 6.13
N VAL A 51 6.15 -0.25 5.26
CA VAL A 51 6.37 0.68 4.15
C VAL A 51 5.97 -0.03 2.86
N LEU A 52 5.12 0.64 2.09
CA LEU A 52 4.69 0.20 0.76
C LEU A 52 5.33 1.13 -0.26
N GLU A 53 6.12 0.60 -1.18
CA GLU A 53 6.74 1.37 -2.26
C GLU A 53 6.31 0.84 -3.64
N PRO A 54 5.90 1.72 -4.58
CA PRO A 54 5.60 1.31 -5.95
C PRO A 54 6.79 0.63 -6.61
N LYS A 55 6.62 -0.62 -7.04
CA LYS A 55 7.63 -1.31 -7.82
C LYS A 55 7.57 -0.74 -9.22
N ARG A 56 8.42 0.24 -9.52
CA ARG A 56 8.56 0.74 -10.89
C ARG A 56 9.22 -0.34 -11.73
N ASN A 57 8.43 -1.14 -12.43
CA ASN A 57 8.93 -1.99 -13.49
C ASN A 57 9.46 -1.05 -14.59
N THR A 58 10.74 -0.70 -14.54
CA THR A 58 11.46 -0.22 -15.72
C THR A 58 11.60 -1.41 -16.66
N SER A 59 10.51 -1.77 -17.32
CA SER A 59 10.60 -2.56 -18.55
C SER A 59 11.07 -1.57 -19.60
N PRO A 60 12.33 -1.64 -20.09
CA PRO A 60 12.65 -0.96 -21.34
C PRO A 60 11.75 -1.59 -22.40
N SER A 61 10.76 -0.81 -22.88
CA SER A 61 10.02 -1.19 -24.08
C SER A 61 11.03 -1.30 -25.24
N PRO A 62 10.99 -2.38 -26.03
CA PRO A 62 11.90 -2.59 -27.16
C PRO A 62 11.73 -1.56 -28.29
#